data_AF-A0A3R8RND2-F1
#
_entry.id   AF-A0A3R8RND2-F1
#
_cell.length_a   1.000
_cell.length_b   1.000
_cell.length_c   1.000
_cell.angle_alpha   90.00
_cell.angle_beta   90.00
_cell.angle_gamma   90.00
#
_symmetry.space_group_name_H-M   'P 1'
#
loop_
_entity.id
_entity.type
_entity.pdbx_description
1 polymer ?
#
loop_
_entity_poly.entity_id
_entity_poly.type
_entity_poly.pdbx_seq_one_letter_code
_entity_poly.pdbx_strand_id
1 'polypeptide(L)'
;MTAHATAPATADATTRHGRPAAAARPVRWAADAVSALREGARVRLDYSAQSLWRVDRLIEEIRREGAPYAALETTLRGLGAYAGEVVVRQTGAEWWTSGGEHWIRTPDGRLWDPVDEARRCFAGDGSLRLLCRDATGGVRH
;
A
#
# COMPACT_ATOMS: atom_id res chain seq x y z
N MET A 1 47.42 31.63 -23.30
CA MET A 1 46.99 30.20 -23.25
C MET A 1 47.75 29.60 -22.08
N THR A 2 47.19 29.12 -20.97
CA THR A 2 45.86 28.59 -20.62
C THR A 2 45.75 28.68 -19.10
N ALA A 3 44.59 29.13 -18.58
CA ALA A 3 44.26 29.05 -17.16
C ALA A 3 43.43 27.79 -16.93
N HIS A 4 43.85 26.90 -16.02
CA HIS A 4 43.02 25.80 -15.54
C HIS A 4 42.33 26.24 -14.25
N ALA A 5 41.02 26.49 -14.38
CA ALA A 5 40.12 26.70 -13.26
C ALA A 5 39.76 25.35 -12.63
N THR A 6 39.96 25.25 -11.32
CA THR A 6 39.53 24.15 -10.46
C THR A 6 38.00 24.10 -10.39
N ALA A 7 37.42 22.95 -10.75
CA ALA A 7 36.00 22.68 -10.60
C ALA A 7 35.63 22.41 -9.13
N PRO A 8 34.45 22.84 -8.66
CA PRO A 8 34.06 22.68 -7.27
C PRO A 8 33.56 21.26 -6.99
N ALA A 9 33.93 20.77 -5.80
CA ALA A 9 33.40 19.58 -5.18
C ALA A 9 31.86 19.64 -5.15
N THR A 10 31.22 18.64 -5.76
CA THR A 10 29.77 18.51 -5.72
C THR A 10 29.40 18.07 -4.31
N ALA A 11 28.72 18.98 -3.61
CA ALA A 11 28.21 18.78 -2.27
C ALA A 11 27.32 17.55 -2.21
N ASP A 12 27.59 16.75 -1.18
CA ASP A 12 26.80 15.66 -0.67
C ASP A 12 25.36 16.15 -0.44
N ALA A 13 24.48 15.84 -1.39
CA ALA A 13 23.06 16.12 -1.26
C ALA A 13 22.47 15.03 -0.37
N THR A 14 22.57 15.24 0.95
CA THR A 14 21.82 14.53 1.96
C THR A 14 20.34 14.59 1.57
N THR A 15 19.88 13.50 0.94
CA THR A 15 18.53 13.39 0.44
C THR A 15 17.61 13.40 1.65
N ARG A 16 16.89 14.51 1.82
CA ARG A 16 15.71 14.58 2.68
C ARG A 16 14.88 13.34 2.37
N HIS A 17 14.71 12.47 3.36
CA HIS A 17 14.05 11.16 3.27
C HIS A 17 12.54 11.33 2.96
N GLY A 18 12.24 11.87 1.78
CA GLY A 18 10.96 11.71 1.14
C GLY A 18 10.79 10.22 0.87
N ARG A 19 9.60 9.71 1.14
CA ARG A 19 9.20 8.35 0.81
C ARG A 19 9.75 7.97 -0.57
N PRO A 20 10.30 6.76 -0.77
CA PRO A 20 10.72 6.32 -2.10
C PRO A 20 9.60 6.59 -3.11
N ALA A 21 9.93 7.05 -4.32
CA ALA A 21 8.94 7.47 -5.32
C ALA A 21 7.86 6.39 -5.57
N ALA A 22 8.23 5.12 -5.42
CA ALA A 22 7.34 3.96 -5.49
C ALA A 22 6.16 4.00 -4.50
N ALA A 23 6.34 4.62 -3.32
CA ALA A 23 5.35 4.70 -2.26
C ALA A 23 4.38 5.89 -2.43
N ALA A 24 4.73 6.92 -3.21
CA ALA A 24 3.96 8.16 -3.24
C ALA A 24 2.50 7.96 -3.70
N ARG A 25 2.29 7.13 -4.73
CA ARG A 25 0.94 6.85 -5.26
C ARG A 25 0.12 5.95 -4.32
N PRO A 26 0.62 4.78 -3.87
CA PRO A 26 -0.11 3.93 -2.92
C PRO A 26 -0.56 4.66 -1.66
N VAL A 27 0.31 5.50 -1.10
CA VAL A 27 -0.01 6.26 0.11
C VAL A 27 -1.16 7.22 -0.08
N ARG A 28 -1.18 7.91 -1.22
CA ARG A 28 -2.26 8.81 -1.58
C ARG A 28 -3.57 8.04 -1.75
N TRP A 29 -3.54 6.89 -2.43
CA TRP A 29 -4.74 6.05 -2.59
C TRP A 29 -5.27 5.53 -1.25
N ALA A 30 -4.38 5.13 -0.34
CA ALA A 30 -4.76 4.72 1.01
C ALA A 30 -5.42 5.87 1.79
N ALA A 31 -4.83 7.07 1.74
CA ALA A 31 -5.37 8.25 2.41
C ALA A 31 -6.73 8.69 1.84
N ASP A 32 -6.89 8.64 0.51
CA ASP A 32 -8.14 8.94 -0.18
C ASP A 32 -9.23 7.95 0.26
N ALA A 33 -8.93 6.65 0.33
CA ALA A 33 -9.86 5.62 0.78
C ALA A 33 -10.28 5.80 2.26
N VAL A 34 -9.33 6.11 3.15
CA VAL A 34 -9.63 6.40 4.56
C VAL A 34 -10.55 7.62 4.70
N SER A 35 -10.31 8.67 3.91
CA SER A 35 -11.16 9.87 3.91
C SER A 35 -12.58 9.55 3.42
N ALA A 36 -12.70 8.86 2.30
CA ALA A 36 -14.00 8.45 1.73
C ALA A 36 -14.81 7.59 2.71
N LEU A 37 -14.18 6.62 3.38
CA LEU A 37 -14.85 5.76 4.35
C LEU A 37 -15.29 6.49 5.62
N ARG A 38 -14.48 7.45 6.08
CA ARG A 38 -14.83 8.28 7.23
C ARG A 38 -16.03 9.18 6.92
N GLU A 39 -16.07 9.74 5.72
CA GLU A 39 -17.11 10.66 5.29
C GLU A 39 -18.42 9.94 4.95
N GLY A 40 -18.36 8.86 4.18
CA GLY A 40 -19.53 8.12 3.72
C GLY A 40 -20.08 7.09 4.70
N ALA A 41 -19.22 6.20 5.21
CA ALA A 41 -19.64 5.06 6.04
C ALA A 41 -19.40 5.26 7.55
N ARG A 42 -18.82 6.40 7.95
CA ARG A 42 -18.38 6.68 9.33
C ARG A 42 -17.42 5.62 9.89
N VAL A 43 -16.75 4.87 9.03
CA VAL A 43 -15.75 3.87 9.41
C VAL A 43 -14.43 4.57 9.70
N ARG A 44 -13.85 4.29 10.87
CA ARG A 44 -12.51 4.75 11.23
C ARG A 44 -11.50 3.63 11.04
N LEU A 45 -10.51 3.92 10.20
CA LEU A 45 -9.38 3.06 9.90
C LEU A 45 -8.12 3.72 10.48
N ASP A 46 -7.41 2.99 11.35
CA ASP A 46 -6.31 3.51 12.18
C ASP A 46 -4.92 3.02 11.75
N TYR A 47 -4.86 2.29 10.65
CA TYR A 47 -3.67 1.65 10.08
C TYR A 47 -3.07 0.56 10.99
N SER A 48 -3.89 -0.04 11.83
CA SER A 48 -3.53 -1.25 12.58
C SER A 48 -3.77 -2.52 11.75
N ALA A 49 -3.14 -3.63 12.12
CA ALA A 49 -3.51 -4.94 11.56
C ALA A 49 -4.98 -5.32 11.88
N GLN A 50 -5.53 -4.83 12.99
CA GLN A 50 -6.90 -5.13 13.40
C GLN A 50 -7.94 -4.45 12.50
N SER A 51 -7.66 -3.26 11.98
CA SER A 51 -8.58 -2.55 11.09
C SER A 51 -8.80 -3.30 9.76
N LEU A 52 -7.88 -4.17 9.34
CA LEU A 52 -8.00 -4.98 8.13
C LEU A 52 -9.19 -5.93 8.17
N TRP A 53 -9.60 -6.38 9.37
CA TRP A 53 -10.85 -7.14 9.49
C TRP A 53 -12.07 -6.31 9.06
N ARG A 54 -12.10 -5.01 9.40
CA ARG A 54 -13.19 -4.11 8.96
C ARG A 54 -13.15 -3.92 7.44
N VAL A 55 -11.96 -3.86 6.85
CA VAL A 55 -11.80 -3.72 5.40
C VAL A 55 -12.27 -4.98 4.67
N ASP A 56 -11.89 -6.19 5.12
CA ASP A 56 -12.37 -7.45 4.55
C ASP A 56 -13.91 -7.53 4.61
N ARG A 57 -14.51 -7.12 5.75
CA ARG A 57 -15.97 -7.09 5.92
C ARG A 57 -16.65 -6.10 4.99
N LEU A 58 -16.07 -4.92 4.82
CA LEU A 58 -16.58 -3.92 3.89
C LEU A 58 -16.54 -4.43 2.44
N ILE A 59 -15.44 -5.04 2.01
CA ILE A 59 -15.32 -5.60 0.65
C ILE A 59 -16.36 -6.69 0.42
N GLU A 60 -16.58 -7.55 1.41
CA GLU A 60 -17.63 -8.56 1.41
C GLU A 60 -19.04 -7.95 1.30
N GLU A 61 -19.32 -6.87 2.03
CA GLU A 61 -20.60 -6.15 1.96
C GLU A 61 -20.82 -5.54 0.58
N ILE A 62 -19.83 -4.84 0.03
CA ILE A 62 -19.86 -4.28 -1.33
C ILE A 62 -20.08 -5.39 -2.38
N ARG A 63 -19.44 -6.55 -2.22
CA ARG A 63 -19.64 -7.69 -3.12
C ARG A 63 -21.10 -8.15 -3.13
N ARG A 64 -21.73 -8.21 -1.95
CA ARG A 64 -23.15 -8.63 -1.81
C ARG A 64 -24.13 -7.63 -2.41
N GLU A 65 -23.76 -6.35 -2.47
CA GLU A 65 -24.54 -5.32 -3.15
C GLU A 65 -24.53 -5.48 -4.68
N GLY A 66 -23.64 -6.31 -5.23
CA GLY A 66 -23.65 -6.69 -6.65
C GLY A 66 -23.15 -5.61 -7.61
N ALA A 67 -22.44 -4.60 -7.11
CA ALA A 67 -21.85 -3.57 -7.95
C ALA A 67 -20.77 -4.16 -8.88
N PRO A 68 -20.70 -3.73 -10.16
CA PRO A 68 -19.72 -4.24 -11.10
C PRO A 68 -18.30 -3.82 -10.71
N TYR A 69 -17.33 -4.72 -10.89
CA TYR A 69 -15.93 -4.48 -10.54
C TYR A 69 -15.37 -3.16 -11.10
N ALA A 70 -15.70 -2.81 -12.35
CA ALA A 70 -15.22 -1.59 -12.99
C ALA A 70 -15.61 -0.31 -12.21
N ALA A 71 -16.78 -0.30 -11.55
CA ALA A 71 -17.20 0.83 -10.71
C ALA A 71 -16.44 0.89 -9.38
N LEU A 72 -15.86 -0.23 -8.93
CA LEU A 72 -15.21 -0.38 -7.64
C LEU A 72 -13.69 -0.41 -7.72
N GLU A 73 -13.10 -0.46 -8.93
CA GLU A 73 -11.66 -0.63 -9.12
C GLU A 73 -10.84 0.40 -8.34
N THR A 74 -11.25 1.68 -8.36
CA THR A 74 -10.55 2.73 -7.61
C THR A 74 -10.68 2.55 -6.09
N THR A 75 -11.86 2.13 -5.62
CA THR A 75 -12.10 1.83 -4.20
C THR A 75 -11.24 0.66 -3.76
N LEU A 76 -11.28 -0.47 -4.49
CA LEU A 76 -10.49 -1.67 -4.19
C LEU A 76 -8.99 -1.38 -4.23
N ARG A 77 -8.51 -0.58 -5.19
CA ARG A 77 -7.13 -0.09 -5.23
C ARG A 77 -6.76 0.72 -3.99
N GLY A 78 -7.65 1.59 -3.53
CA GLY A 78 -7.44 2.35 -2.30
C GLY A 78 -7.40 1.47 -1.05
N LEU A 79 -8.30 0.48 -0.94
CA LEU A 79 -8.34 -0.48 0.17
C LEU A 79 -7.12 -1.42 0.19
N GLY A 80 -6.68 -1.88 -0.98
CA GLY A 80 -5.43 -2.63 -1.13
C GLY A 80 -4.22 -1.79 -0.73
N ALA A 81 -4.14 -0.55 -1.22
CA ALA A 81 -3.06 0.36 -0.81
C ALA A 81 -3.07 0.63 0.71
N TYR A 82 -4.24 0.74 1.33
CA TYR A 82 -4.36 0.83 2.78
C TYR A 82 -3.81 -0.41 3.49
N ALA A 83 -4.17 -1.62 3.04
CA ALA A 83 -3.60 -2.85 3.59
C ALA A 83 -2.08 -2.90 3.42
N GLY A 84 -1.60 -2.41 2.29
CA GLY A 84 -0.18 -2.30 2.06
C GLY A 84 0.53 -1.36 3.03
N GLU A 85 -0.06 -0.21 3.32
CA GLU A 85 0.45 0.71 4.35
C GLU A 85 0.49 0.08 5.74
N VAL A 86 -0.47 -0.79 6.06
CA VAL A 86 -0.45 -1.55 7.32
C VAL A 86 0.74 -2.51 7.33
N VAL A 87 0.97 -3.27 6.25
CA VAL A 87 2.13 -4.20 6.17
C VAL A 87 3.45 -3.45 6.31
N VAL A 88 3.64 -2.36 5.57
CA VAL A 88 4.85 -1.50 5.66
C VAL A 88 5.14 -1.09 7.10
N ARG A 89 4.11 -0.69 7.86
CA ARG A 89 4.25 -0.29 9.27
C ARG A 89 4.55 -1.45 10.20
N GLN A 90 3.97 -2.62 9.95
CA GLN A 90 4.10 -3.79 10.83
C GLN A 90 5.42 -4.54 10.64
N THR A 91 5.99 -4.49 9.43
CA THR A 91 7.16 -5.31 9.07
C THR A 91 8.38 -4.50 8.65
N GLY A 92 8.27 -3.17 8.50
CA GLY A 92 9.31 -2.36 7.87
C GLY A 92 9.47 -2.67 6.37
N ALA A 93 8.45 -3.22 5.72
CA ALA A 93 8.47 -3.49 4.30
C ALA A 93 8.52 -2.20 3.47
N GLU A 94 8.92 -2.30 2.21
CA GLU A 94 9.04 -1.16 1.30
C GLU A 94 8.11 -1.31 0.10
N TRP A 95 7.53 -0.18 -0.33
CA TRP A 95 6.80 -0.13 -1.60
C TRP A 95 7.77 -0.20 -2.77
N TRP A 96 7.46 -1.06 -3.73
CA TRP A 96 8.15 -1.24 -4.99
C TRP A 96 7.19 -0.96 -6.14
N THR A 97 7.72 -0.48 -7.26
CA THR A 97 6.92 -0.29 -8.47
C THR A 97 7.70 -0.71 -9.70
N SER A 98 7.02 -1.38 -10.62
CA SER A 98 7.53 -1.71 -11.95
C SER A 98 6.35 -1.77 -12.91
N GLY A 99 6.48 -1.16 -14.09
CA GLY A 99 5.42 -1.18 -15.10
C GLY A 99 4.08 -0.55 -14.69
N GLY A 100 4.05 0.24 -13.60
CA GLY A 100 2.83 0.83 -13.06
C GLY A 100 2.14 0.00 -11.97
N GLU A 101 2.60 -1.23 -11.75
CA GLU A 101 2.18 -2.08 -10.63
C GLU A 101 2.85 -1.65 -9.33
N HIS A 102 2.21 -1.97 -8.20
CA HIS A 102 2.67 -1.59 -6.87
C HIS A 102 2.69 -2.79 -5.93
N TRP A 103 3.90 -3.17 -5.50
CA TRP A 103 4.14 -4.29 -4.61
C TRP A 103 4.74 -3.84 -3.29
N ILE A 104 4.70 -4.74 -2.32
CA ILE A 104 5.40 -4.58 -1.05
C ILE A 104 6.46 -5.64 -0.97
N ARG A 105 7.69 -5.21 -0.70
CA ARG A 105 8.81 -6.10 -0.43
C ARG A 105 9.06 -6.16 1.07
N THR A 106 8.79 -7.30 1.68
CA THR A 106 9.12 -7.55 3.09
C THR A 106 10.62 -7.76 3.29
N PRO A 107 11.17 -7.59 4.52
CA PRO A 107 12.61 -7.73 4.76
C PRO A 107 13.20 -9.10 4.40
N ASP A 108 12.39 -10.16 4.47
CA ASP A 108 12.73 -11.51 4.00
C ASP A 108 12.81 -11.63 2.46
N GLY A 109 12.57 -10.53 1.74
CA GLY A 109 12.68 -10.42 0.29
C GLY A 109 11.42 -10.81 -0.48
N ARG A 110 10.37 -11.30 0.19
CA ARG A 110 9.12 -11.68 -0.48
C ARG A 110 8.38 -10.45 -1.01
N LEU A 111 7.70 -10.64 -2.14
CA LEU A 111 6.86 -9.62 -2.78
C LEU A 111 5.39 -9.95 -2.54
N TRP A 112 4.62 -8.93 -2.21
CA TRP A 112 3.19 -9.00 -1.94
C TRP A 112 2.45 -7.97 -2.78
N ASP A 113 1.33 -8.36 -3.37
CA ASP A 113 0.46 -7.45 -4.13
C ASP A 113 -0.83 -7.20 -3.34
N PRO A 114 -0.89 -6.13 -2.53
CA PRO A 114 -2.07 -5.86 -1.72
C PRO A 114 -3.23 -5.31 -2.55
N VAL A 115 -2.98 -4.78 -3.76
CA VAL A 115 -4.04 -4.30 -4.66
C VAL A 115 -4.74 -5.49 -5.33
N ASP A 116 -3.97 -6.45 -5.85
CA ASP A 116 -4.55 -7.70 -6.36
C ASP A 116 -5.24 -8.50 -5.24
N GLU A 117 -4.68 -8.52 -4.03
CA GLU A 117 -5.35 -9.20 -2.91
C GLU A 117 -6.71 -8.56 -2.55
N ALA A 118 -6.86 -7.23 -2.65
CA ALA A 118 -8.15 -6.57 -2.48
C ALA A 118 -9.15 -7.00 -3.57
N ARG A 119 -8.68 -7.14 -4.82
CA ARG A 119 -9.48 -7.69 -5.92
C ARG A 119 -9.88 -9.14 -5.67
N ARG A 120 -8.97 -9.98 -5.17
CA ARG A 120 -9.25 -11.38 -4.79
C ARG A 120 -10.25 -11.46 -3.64
N CYS A 121 -10.13 -10.58 -2.65
CA CYS A 121 -11.12 -10.46 -1.57
C CYS A 121 -12.52 -10.13 -2.12
N PHE A 122 -12.60 -9.18 -3.06
CA PHE A 122 -13.85 -8.87 -3.75
C PHE A 122 -14.38 -10.03 -4.62
N ALA A 123 -13.50 -10.88 -5.16
CA ALA A 123 -13.91 -12.09 -5.86
C ALA A 123 -14.37 -13.23 -4.92
N GLY A 124 -14.05 -13.14 -3.62
CA GLY A 124 -14.37 -14.15 -2.61
C GLY A 124 -13.21 -15.11 -2.25
N ASP A 125 -12.04 -14.90 -2.84
CA ASP A 125 -10.89 -15.82 -2.76
C ASP A 125 -9.64 -15.18 -2.12
N GLY A 126 -9.82 -14.09 -1.38
CA GLY A 126 -8.73 -13.32 -0.78
C GLY A 126 -9.12 -12.68 0.56
N SER A 127 -8.11 -12.21 1.30
CA SER A 127 -8.30 -11.58 2.60
C SER A 127 -7.09 -10.73 2.96
N LEU A 128 -7.28 -9.43 3.10
CA LEU A 128 -6.23 -8.47 3.40
C LEU A 128 -5.63 -8.72 4.79
N ARG A 129 -6.45 -9.17 5.76
CA ARG A 129 -5.94 -9.58 7.08
C ARG A 129 -5.02 -10.80 7.00
N LEU A 130 -5.28 -11.75 6.09
CA LEU A 130 -4.46 -12.95 5.92
C LEU A 130 -3.17 -12.59 5.21
N LEU A 131 -3.22 -11.78 4.14
CA LEU A 131 -2.02 -11.22 3.52
C LEU A 131 -1.14 -10.51 4.54
N CYS A 132 -1.71 -9.64 5.39
CA CYS A 132 -0.94 -8.94 6.41
C CYS A 132 -0.35 -9.90 7.45
N ARG A 133 -1.13 -10.88 7.92
CA ARG A 133 -0.66 -11.90 8.86
C ARG A 133 0.51 -12.70 8.29
N ASP A 134 0.40 -13.12 7.03
CA ASP A 134 1.40 -13.97 6.38
C ASP A 134 2.67 -13.18 6.04
N ALA A 135 2.52 -11.91 5.61
CA ALA A 135 3.64 -10.97 5.44
C ALA A 135 4.36 -10.67 6.77
N THR A 136 3.63 -10.61 7.88
CA THR A 136 4.21 -10.44 9.22
C THR A 136 4.85 -11.73 9.75
N GLY A 137 4.30 -12.89 9.40
CA GLY A 137 4.83 -14.20 9.79
C GLY A 137 6.21 -14.51 9.21
N GLY A 138 6.53 -13.98 8.03
CA GLY A 138 7.85 -14.10 7.38
C GLY A 138 8.99 -13.36 8.09
N VAL A 139 8.69 -12.48 9.05
CA VAL A 139 9.69 -11.68 9.80
C VAL A 139 10.27 -12.43 11.01
N ARG A 140 9.76 -13.64 11.32
CA ARG A 140 10.29 -14.44 12.43
C ARG A 140 11.61 -15.10 12.02
N HIS A 141 12.72 -14.49 12.41
CA HIS A 141 14.07 -15.05 12.39
C HIS A 141 14.23 -16.18 13.43
#